data_AF-A0A2U1AZB3-F1
#
_entry.id   AF-A0A2U1AZB3-F1
#
_cell.length_a   1.000
_cell.length_b   1.000
_cell.length_c   1.000
_cell.angle_alpha   90.00
_cell.angle_beta   90.00
_cell.angle_gamma   90.00
#
_symmetry.space_group_name_H-M   'P 1'
#
loop_
_entity.id
_entity.type
_entity.pdbx_description
1 polymer ?
#
loop_
_entity_poly.entity_id
_entity_poly.type
_entity_poly.pdbx_seq_one_letter_code
_entity_poly.pdbx_strand_id
1 'polypeptide(L)'
;MKFIRHIKTWILVCLLAGSIAACSSETRHSANREVEEFSTWVEENSKRAETATEEEWNEMEAEYNRKATDIEKRSADWDDQTKAEWEKVQAQWQETVGRSGTRFRASEVEPEFDTELKNR
;
A
#
# COMPACT_ATOMS: atom_id res chain seq x y z
N MET A 1 -3.53 61.34 -9.64
CA MET A 1 -3.23 60.15 -10.47
C MET A 1 -2.08 59.33 -9.86
N LYS A 2 -2.36 58.41 -8.92
CA LYS A 2 -1.33 57.60 -8.23
C LYS A 2 -1.72 56.12 -8.00
N PHE A 3 -2.75 55.62 -8.67
CA PHE A 3 -3.24 54.23 -8.51
C PHE A 3 -2.93 53.29 -9.70
N ILE A 4 -2.43 53.82 -10.82
CA ILE A 4 -2.31 53.07 -12.08
C ILE A 4 -0.91 52.42 -12.27
N ARG A 5 0.08 52.74 -11.42
CA ARG A 5 1.46 52.22 -11.57
C ARG A 5 1.69 50.84 -10.93
N HIS A 6 0.82 50.37 -10.05
CA HIS A 6 1.00 49.09 -9.36
C HIS A 6 0.34 47.90 -10.06
N ILE A 7 -0.65 48.11 -10.93
CA ILE A 7 -1.32 47.03 -11.67
C ILE A 7 -0.37 46.28 -12.62
N LYS A 8 0.58 46.99 -13.25
CA LYS A 8 1.51 46.38 -14.22
C LYS A 8 2.55 45.47 -13.59
N THR A 9 2.88 45.68 -12.31
CA THR A 9 3.95 44.93 -11.62
C THR A 9 3.42 43.63 -11.00
N TRP A 10 2.14 43.58 -10.64
CA TRP A 10 1.56 42.41 -9.95
C TRP A 10 1.12 41.30 -10.90
N ILE A 11 0.73 41.65 -12.14
CA ILE A 11 0.36 40.67 -13.17
C ILE A 11 1.55 39.79 -13.60
N LEU A 12 2.78 40.31 -13.51
CA LEU A 12 4.00 39.61 -13.92
C LEU A 12 4.46 38.55 -12.90
N VAL A 13 4.07 38.69 -11.63
CA VAL A 13 4.38 37.73 -10.56
C VAL A 13 3.39 36.57 -10.56
N CYS A 14 2.12 36.80 -10.90
CA CYS A 14 1.12 35.73 -10.99
C CYS A 14 1.37 34.79 -12.19
N LEU A 15 2.00 35.27 -13.28
CA LEU A 15 2.31 34.43 -14.45
C LEU A 15 3.50 33.48 -14.23
N LEU A 16 4.35 33.70 -13.22
CA LEU A 16 5.46 32.80 -12.88
C LEU A 16 5.09 31.70 -11.87
N ALA A 17 3.94 31.80 -11.22
CA ALA A 17 3.41 30.75 -10.33
C ALA A 17 2.44 29.79 -11.04
N GLY A 18 2.01 30.09 -12.28
CA GLY A 18 1.02 29.30 -13.02
C GLY A 18 1.56 28.06 -13.73
N SER A 19 2.87 27.87 -13.80
CA SER A 19 3.48 26.83 -14.65
C SER A 19 3.60 25.45 -14.00
N ILE A 20 3.24 25.27 -12.73
CA ILE A 20 3.40 23.98 -12.01
C ILE A 20 2.12 23.12 -12.10
N ALA A 21 0.97 23.69 -12.47
CA ALA A 21 -0.29 22.94 -12.50
C ALA A 21 -0.31 21.82 -13.56
N ALA A 22 0.46 21.93 -14.64
CA ALA A 22 0.48 20.94 -15.71
C ALA A 22 1.23 19.63 -15.36
N CYS A 23 2.21 19.65 -14.44
CA CYS A 23 2.85 18.40 -14.00
C CYS A 23 1.98 17.61 -13.02
N SER A 24 1.02 18.24 -12.34
CA SER A 24 0.25 17.58 -11.29
C SER A 24 -0.76 16.55 -11.81
N SER A 25 -1.28 16.69 -13.04
CA SER A 25 -2.27 15.76 -13.57
C SER A 25 -1.68 14.41 -13.99
N GLU A 26 -0.50 14.39 -14.62
CA GLU A 26 0.16 13.16 -15.05
C GLU A 26 0.63 12.33 -13.85
N THR A 27 1.24 12.98 -12.85
CA THR A 27 1.71 12.32 -11.64
C THR A 27 0.57 11.73 -10.80
N ARG A 28 -0.58 12.43 -10.70
CA ARG A 28 -1.76 11.94 -9.98
C ARG A 28 -2.39 10.70 -10.64
N HIS A 29 -2.47 10.67 -11.97
CA HIS A 29 -3.01 9.52 -12.68
C HIS A 29 -2.09 8.29 -12.53
N SER A 30 -0.77 8.49 -12.52
CA SER A 30 0.21 7.42 -12.28
C SER A 30 0.07 6.84 -10.87
N ALA A 31 0.01 7.70 -9.85
CA ALA A 31 -0.09 7.27 -8.46
C ALA A 31 -1.34 6.43 -8.18
N ASN A 32 -2.50 6.87 -8.68
CA ASN A 32 -3.74 6.13 -8.47
C ASN A 32 -3.70 4.74 -9.13
N ARG A 33 -3.15 4.66 -10.35
CA ARG A 33 -3.00 3.39 -11.07
C ARG A 33 -2.06 2.42 -10.37
N GLU A 34 -0.94 2.92 -9.83
CA GLU A 34 0.01 2.08 -9.10
C GLU A 34 -0.59 1.49 -7.82
N VAL A 35 -1.37 2.28 -7.07
CA VAL A 35 -2.09 1.79 -5.88
C VAL A 35 -3.15 0.76 -6.28
N GLU A 36 -3.87 0.97 -7.39
CA GLU A 36 -4.85 0.02 -7.92
C GLU A 36 -4.20 -1.31 -8.32
N GLU A 37 -3.11 -1.26 -9.11
CA GLU A 37 -2.35 -2.45 -9.52
C GLU A 37 -1.79 -3.20 -8.29
N PHE A 38 -1.31 -2.47 -7.29
CA PHE A 38 -0.85 -3.07 -6.04
C PHE A 38 -1.99 -3.65 -5.21
N SER A 39 -3.17 -3.02 -5.20
CA SER A 39 -4.37 -3.57 -4.55
C SER A 39 -4.75 -4.93 -5.16
N THR A 40 -4.72 -5.07 -6.49
CA THR A 40 -4.97 -6.36 -7.15
C THR A 40 -3.92 -7.40 -6.74
N TRP A 41 -2.64 -7.02 -6.72
CA TRP A 41 -1.58 -7.91 -6.25
C TRP A 41 -1.81 -8.36 -4.80
N VAL A 42 -2.21 -7.45 -3.90
CA VAL A 42 -2.51 -7.79 -2.50
C VAL A 42 -3.71 -8.72 -2.41
N GLU A 43 -4.77 -8.49 -3.19
CA GLU A 43 -5.95 -9.37 -3.19
C GLU A 43 -5.60 -10.80 -3.65
N GLU A 44 -4.86 -10.93 -4.75
CA GLU A 44 -4.45 -12.23 -5.29
C GLU A 44 -3.53 -12.97 -4.32
N ASN A 45 -2.54 -12.28 -3.76
CA ASN A 45 -1.60 -12.88 -2.83
C ASN A 45 -2.24 -13.16 -1.46
N SER A 46 -3.26 -12.40 -1.05
CA SER A 46 -4.07 -12.69 0.14
C SER A 46 -4.83 -14.01 0.02
N LYS A 47 -5.26 -14.38 -1.18
CA LYS A 47 -5.88 -15.69 -1.45
C LYS A 47 -4.83 -16.80 -1.46
N ARG A 48 -3.67 -16.56 -2.08
CA ARG A 48 -2.55 -17.52 -2.12
C ARG A 48 -1.94 -17.78 -0.75
N ALA A 49 -1.92 -16.77 0.13
CA ALA A 49 -1.41 -16.85 1.48
C ALA A 49 -2.09 -17.98 2.29
N GLU A 50 -3.38 -18.26 2.04
CA GLU A 50 -4.15 -19.30 2.73
C GLU A 50 -3.60 -20.72 2.56
N THR A 51 -2.85 -20.98 1.49
CA THR A 51 -2.20 -22.27 1.23
C THR A 51 -0.69 -22.20 1.08
N ALA A 52 -0.10 -20.99 1.16
CA ALA A 52 1.35 -20.79 1.06
C ALA A 52 2.10 -21.50 2.20
N THR A 53 3.26 -22.04 1.89
CA THR A 53 4.25 -22.49 2.89
C THR A 53 4.84 -21.31 3.66
N GLU A 54 5.58 -21.58 4.73
CA GLU A 54 6.26 -20.53 5.51
C GLU A 54 7.31 -19.79 4.67
N GLU A 55 8.05 -20.51 3.82
CA GLU A 55 9.02 -19.91 2.90
C GLU A 55 8.34 -18.99 1.89
N GLU A 56 7.27 -19.46 1.22
CA GLU A 56 6.49 -18.64 0.28
C GLU A 56 5.83 -17.44 0.96
N TRP A 57 5.40 -17.59 2.21
CA TRP A 57 4.86 -16.49 3.01
C TRP A 57 5.91 -15.42 3.31
N ASN A 58 7.11 -15.84 3.74
CA ASN A 58 8.23 -14.93 4.00
C ASN A 58 8.64 -14.16 2.74
N GLU A 59 8.67 -14.83 1.58
CA GLU A 59 8.91 -14.17 0.29
C GLU A 59 7.82 -13.14 -0.05
N MET A 60 6.55 -13.50 0.17
CA MET A 60 5.41 -12.63 -0.08
C MET A 60 5.42 -11.38 0.82
N GLU A 61 5.75 -11.53 2.11
CA GLU A 61 5.95 -10.41 3.03
C GLU A 61 7.10 -9.51 2.59
N ALA A 62 8.21 -10.08 2.16
CA ALA A 62 9.34 -9.31 1.64
C ALA A 62 8.97 -8.53 0.37
N GLU A 63 8.20 -9.13 -0.54
CA GLU A 63 7.73 -8.49 -1.76
C GLU A 63 6.73 -7.37 -1.47
N TYR A 64 5.76 -7.61 -0.56
CA TYR A 64 4.82 -6.58 -0.10
C TYR A 64 5.59 -5.37 0.42
N ASN A 65 6.52 -5.57 1.36
CA ASN A 65 7.29 -4.49 1.96
C ASN A 65 8.09 -3.69 0.93
N ARG A 66 8.70 -4.36 -0.05
CA ARG A 66 9.44 -3.70 -1.14
C ARG A 66 8.53 -2.81 -1.99
N LYS A 67 7.40 -3.36 -2.45
CA LYS A 67 6.44 -2.62 -3.29
C LYS A 67 5.80 -1.47 -2.51
N ALA A 68 5.39 -1.72 -1.28
CA ALA A 68 4.78 -0.71 -0.43
C ALA A 68 5.72 0.46 -0.16
N THR A 69 6.98 0.17 0.16
CA THR A 69 8.01 1.21 0.35
C THR A 69 8.22 2.04 -0.92
N ASP A 70 8.18 1.42 -2.10
CA ASP A 70 8.37 2.16 -3.35
C ASP A 70 7.18 3.08 -3.69
N ILE A 71 5.97 2.57 -3.46
CA ILE A 71 4.71 3.30 -3.66
C ILE A 71 4.64 4.47 -2.66
N GLU A 72 4.94 4.25 -1.38
CA GLU A 72 4.91 5.28 -0.33
C GLU A 72 5.92 6.42 -0.55
N LYS A 73 7.03 6.21 -1.27
CA LYS A 73 7.95 7.32 -1.63
C LYS A 73 7.25 8.42 -2.44
N ARG A 74 6.17 8.08 -3.16
CA ARG A 74 5.37 8.99 -3.98
C ARG A 74 4.14 9.53 -3.24
N SER A 75 3.97 9.19 -1.96
CA SER A 75 2.78 9.53 -1.16
C SER A 75 2.56 11.03 -0.95
N ALA A 76 3.62 11.85 -1.04
CA ALA A 76 3.53 13.30 -0.93
C ALA A 76 2.64 13.93 -2.02
N ASP A 77 2.58 13.30 -3.20
CA ASP A 77 1.82 13.78 -4.36
C ASP A 77 0.41 13.17 -4.45
N TRP A 78 0.03 12.32 -3.49
CA TRP A 78 -1.27 11.67 -3.49
C TRP A 78 -2.38 12.60 -3.05
N ASP A 79 -3.52 12.48 -3.74
CA ASP A 79 -4.76 13.05 -3.25
C ASP A 79 -5.43 12.16 -2.19
N ASP A 80 -6.50 12.69 -1.60
CA ASP A 80 -7.20 12.02 -0.51
C ASP A 80 -7.83 10.70 -0.95
N GLN A 81 -8.21 10.57 -2.23
CA GLN A 81 -8.74 9.32 -2.75
C GLN A 81 -7.64 8.25 -2.82
N THR A 82 -6.48 8.57 -3.41
CA THR A 82 -5.36 7.63 -3.46
C THR A 82 -4.88 7.22 -2.06
N LYS A 83 -4.88 8.15 -1.09
CA LYS A 83 -4.58 7.83 0.32
C LYS A 83 -5.61 6.88 0.93
N ALA A 84 -6.91 7.12 0.69
CA ALA A 84 -7.97 6.26 1.20
C ALA A 84 -7.91 4.85 0.59
N GLU A 85 -7.59 4.72 -0.71
CA GLU A 85 -7.36 3.40 -1.33
C GLU A 85 -6.12 2.72 -0.75
N TRP A 86 -5.04 3.47 -0.53
CA TRP A 86 -3.83 2.95 0.11
C TRP A 86 -4.11 2.38 1.51
N GLU A 87 -4.88 3.09 2.34
CA GLU A 87 -5.28 2.62 3.67
C GLU A 87 -6.07 1.30 3.61
N LYS A 88 -6.95 1.13 2.60
CA LYS A 88 -7.67 -0.14 2.40
C LYS A 88 -6.71 -1.27 2.04
N VAL A 89 -5.75 -1.01 1.15
CA VAL A 89 -4.74 -2.01 0.76
C VAL A 89 -3.91 -2.44 1.96
N GLN A 90 -3.49 -1.49 2.80
CA GLN A 90 -2.77 -1.80 4.04
C GLN A 90 -3.64 -2.61 5.00
N ALA A 91 -4.91 -2.25 5.19
CA ALA A 91 -5.82 -2.99 6.06
C ALA A 91 -6.05 -4.43 5.58
N GLN A 92 -6.25 -4.63 4.27
CA GLN A 92 -6.38 -5.96 3.67
C GLN A 92 -5.12 -6.81 3.90
N TRP A 93 -3.95 -6.22 3.74
CA TRP A 93 -2.70 -6.92 4.01
C TRP A 93 -2.57 -7.32 5.48
N GLN A 94 -2.89 -6.42 6.42
CA GLN A 94 -2.86 -6.73 7.85
C GLN A 94 -3.82 -7.85 8.25
N GLU A 95 -5.00 -7.91 7.62
CA GLU A 95 -5.92 -9.04 7.79
C GLU A 95 -5.29 -10.35 7.32
N THR A 96 -4.66 -10.35 6.15
CA THR A 96 -3.94 -11.51 5.63
C THR A 96 -2.81 -11.95 6.56
N VAL A 97 -1.99 -11.02 7.07
CA VAL A 97 -0.94 -11.31 8.06
C VAL A 97 -1.54 -11.95 9.32
N GLY A 98 -2.66 -11.42 9.84
CA GLY A 98 -3.35 -11.99 11.00
C GLY A 98 -3.84 -13.42 10.78
N ARG A 99 -4.39 -13.72 9.59
CA ARG A 99 -4.83 -15.06 9.20
C ARG A 99 -3.66 -16.02 9.05
N SER A 100 -2.61 -15.62 8.32
CA SER A 100 -1.39 -16.42 8.12
C SER A 100 -0.65 -16.69 9.43
N GLY A 101 -0.49 -15.69 10.30
CA GLY A 101 0.16 -15.83 11.60
C GLY A 101 -0.57 -16.79 12.54
N THR A 102 -1.91 -16.85 12.46
CA THR A 102 -2.70 -17.84 13.20
C THR A 102 -2.41 -19.26 12.73
N ARG A 103 -2.24 -19.48 11.41
CA ARG A 103 -1.92 -20.79 10.84
C ARG A 103 -0.55 -21.28 11.27
N PHE A 104 0.48 -20.45 11.16
CA PHE A 104 1.85 -20.84 11.51
C PHE A 104 2.01 -21.07 13.03
N ARG A 105 1.27 -20.34 13.87
CA ARG A 105 1.20 -20.60 15.31
C ARG A 105 0.40 -21.86 15.66
N ALA A 106 -0.68 -22.16 14.91
CA ALA A 106 -1.46 -23.37 15.13
C ALA A 106 -0.71 -24.65 14.72
N SER A 107 0.20 -24.58 13.74
CA SER A 107 1.09 -25.69 13.39
C SER A 107 2.17 -26.01 14.42
N GLU A 108 2.42 -25.12 15.39
CA GLU A 108 3.33 -25.39 16.52
C GLU A 108 2.66 -26.18 17.67
N VAL A 109 1.33 -26.36 17.64
CA VAL A 109 0.64 -27.24 18.58
C VAL A 109 0.73 -28.67 18.04
N GLU A 110 1.74 -29.40 18.52
CA GLU A 110 2.00 -30.79 18.16
C GLU A 110 0.76 -31.68 18.34
N PRO A 111 0.59 -32.70 17.47
CA PRO A 111 -0.45 -33.72 17.66
C PRO A 111 -0.24 -34.40 19.02
N GLU A 112 -1.27 -34.39 19.86
CA GLU A 112 -1.37 -35.25 21.03
C GLU A 112 -1.22 -36.69 20.55
N PHE A 113 -0.01 -37.24 20.70
CA PHE A 113 0.29 -38.61 20.32
C PHE A 113 -0.48 -39.52 21.26
N ASP A 114 -1.54 -40.12 20.74
CA ASP A 114 -2.44 -41.02 21.42
C ASP A 114 -1.65 -42.19 22.02
N THR A 115 -1.28 -42.11 23.30
CA THR A 115 -0.74 -43.24 24.04
C THR A 115 -1.86 -44.18 24.47
N GLU A 116 -2.56 -44.77 23.49
CA GLU A 116 -3.26 -46.01 23.73
C GLU A 116 -2.23 -47.15 23.66
N LEU A 117 -1.71 -47.59 24.81
CA LEU A 117 -1.29 -48.98 25.10
C LEU A 117 -0.55 -49.07 26.45
N LYS A 118 -1.30 -49.30 27.53
CA LYS A 118 -0.87 -50.29 28.53
C LYS A 118 -2.05 -50.88 29.30
N ASN A 119 -2.56 -51.99 28.78
CA ASN A 119 -3.11 -53.04 29.62
C ASN A 119 -2.03 -53.47 30.62
N ARG A 120 -2.16 -53.08 31.90
CA ARG A 120 -1.91 -53.94 33.04
C ARG A 120 -2.49 -53.35 34.32
#